data_AF-A0A2X3BL92-F1
#
_entry.id   AF-A0A2X3BL92-F1
#
_cell.length_a   1.000
_cell.length_b   1.000
_cell.length_c   1.000
_cell.angle_alpha   90.00
_cell.angle_beta   90.00
_cell.angle_gamma   90.00
#
_symmetry.space_group_name_H-M   'P 1'
#
loop_
_entity.id
_entity.type
_entity.pdbx_description
1 polymer ?
#
loop_
_entity_poly.entity_id
_entity_poly.type
_entity_poly.pdbx_seq_one_letter_code
_entity_poly.pdbx_strand_id
1 'polypeptide(L)'
;MSELNLTDIPGGEVPLTPILSDMWGVDRSWTLEAYRARGGYQGLAKANSMDPAEVLAAVKNSGLRGRGGAGFPAGLKWSFLPPDDGCRAT
;
A
#
# COMPACT_ATOMS: atom_id res chain seq x y z
N MET A 1 5.60 -11.41 -10.18
CA MET A 1 6.54 -10.29 -9.99
C MET A 1 7.89 -10.93 -9.73
N SER A 2 8.83 -10.80 -10.66
CA SER A 2 10.20 -11.26 -10.45
C SER A 2 10.79 -10.48 -9.26
N GLU A 3 11.22 -11.20 -8.23
CA GLU A 3 12.04 -10.66 -7.15
C GLU A 3 13.28 -10.03 -7.80
N LEU A 4 13.43 -8.70 -7.69
CA LEU A 4 14.68 -8.04 -8.05
C LEU A 4 15.66 -8.29 -6.90
N ASN A 5 16.64 -9.19 -7.09
CA ASN A 5 17.70 -9.36 -6.10
C ASN A 5 18.68 -8.20 -6.20
N LEU A 6 19.22 -7.78 -5.05
CA LEU A 6 20.23 -6.72 -4.97
C LEU A 6 21.46 -7.00 -5.86
N THR A 7 21.75 -8.28 -6.11
CA THR A 7 22.83 -8.76 -6.99
C THR A 7 22.56 -8.56 -8.48
N ASP A 8 21.32 -8.32 -8.86
CA ASP A 8 20.89 -8.21 -10.26
C ASP A 8 20.90 -6.74 -10.75
N ILE A 9 21.26 -5.78 -9.88
CA ILE A 9 21.25 -4.35 -10.17
C ILE A 9 22.69 -3.86 -10.44
N PRO A 10 23.05 -3.47 -11.68
CA PRO A 10 24.34 -2.87 -11.96
C PRO A 10 24.47 -1.55 -11.18
N GLY A 11 25.41 -1.51 -10.22
CA GLY A 11 25.63 -0.37 -9.33
C GLY A 11 25.07 -0.53 -7.91
N GLY A 12 24.34 -1.59 -7.60
CA GLY A 12 23.90 -1.92 -6.23
C GLY A 12 22.89 -0.95 -5.59
N GLU A 13 22.40 0.05 -6.33
CA GLU A 13 21.39 0.99 -5.86
C GLU A 13 19.99 0.52 -6.27
N VAL A 14 19.20 0.10 -5.29
CA VAL A 14 17.76 -0.10 -5.51
C VAL A 14 17.14 1.27 -5.81
N PRO A 15 16.53 1.49 -6.99
CA PRO A 15 15.94 2.77 -7.30
C PRO A 15 14.81 3.05 -6.29
N LEU A 16 14.97 4.12 -5.51
CA LEU A 16 13.91 4.59 -4.62
C LEU A 16 12.70 4.96 -5.47
N THR A 17 11.64 4.15 -5.41
CA THR A 17 10.39 4.48 -6.10
C THR A 17 9.67 5.55 -5.28
N PRO A 18 9.52 6.78 -5.79
CA PRO A 18 8.79 7.81 -5.07
C PRO A 18 7.30 7.44 -5.10
N ILE A 19 6.73 7.03 -3.96
CA ILE A 19 5.30 6.74 -3.87
C ILE A 19 4.52 7.95 -3.37
N LEU A 20 5.04 8.65 -2.36
CA LEU A 20 4.38 9.83 -1.77
C LEU A 20 4.82 11.14 -2.44
N SER A 21 6.08 11.21 -2.86
CA SER A 21 6.71 12.41 -3.41
C SER A 21 6.64 12.49 -4.95
N ASP A 22 6.08 11.48 -5.62
CA ASP A 22 5.94 11.46 -7.08
C ASP A 22 5.18 12.68 -7.63
N MET A 23 4.31 13.24 -6.79
CA MET A 23 3.39 14.32 -7.13
C MET A 23 3.92 15.72 -6.80
N TRP A 24 5.10 15.83 -6.21
CA TRP A 24 5.65 17.12 -5.84
C TRP A 24 5.94 17.98 -7.08
N GLY A 25 5.62 19.28 -6.99
CA GLY A 25 5.81 20.22 -8.10
C GLY A 25 4.76 20.16 -9.21
N VAL A 26 3.81 19.21 -9.14
CA VAL A 26 2.67 19.18 -10.07
C VAL A 26 1.69 20.30 -9.74
N ASP A 27 1.27 21.05 -10.76
CA ASP A 27 0.27 22.11 -10.60
C ASP A 27 -1.01 21.56 -9.97
N ARG A 28 -1.56 22.30 -9.00
CA ARG A 28 -2.80 21.95 -8.30
C ARG A 28 -2.83 20.51 -7.73
N SER A 29 -1.68 19.96 -7.33
CA SER A 29 -1.55 18.60 -6.77
C SER A 29 -2.41 18.34 -5.51
N TRP A 30 -2.83 19.38 -4.81
CA TRP A 30 -3.75 19.29 -3.66
C TRP A 30 -5.21 19.03 -4.05
N THR A 31 -5.55 19.06 -5.34
CA THR A 31 -6.92 18.86 -5.80
C THR A 31 -7.26 17.39 -5.99
N LEU A 32 -8.54 17.05 -5.75
CA LEU A 32 -9.06 15.71 -5.97
C LEU A 32 -8.96 15.28 -7.44
N GLU A 33 -9.13 16.22 -8.35
CA GLU A 33 -8.99 16.01 -9.79
C GLU A 33 -7.57 15.59 -10.16
N ALA A 34 -6.55 16.32 -9.69
CA ALA A 34 -5.15 15.96 -9.92
C ALA A 34 -4.79 14.59 -9.33
N TYR A 35 -5.34 14.25 -8.15
CA TYR A 35 -5.17 12.92 -7.54
C TYR A 35 -5.80 11.81 -8.39
N ARG A 36 -7.04 11.99 -8.86
CA ARG A 36 -7.76 11.01 -9.68
C ARG A 36 -7.15 10.81 -11.05
N ALA A 37 -6.70 11.90 -11.70
CA ALA A 37 -6.08 11.86 -13.03
C ALA A 37 -4.83 10.95 -13.10
N ARG A 38 -4.23 10.64 -11.95
CA ARG A 38 -3.01 9.83 -11.84
C ARG A 38 -3.24 8.48 -11.16
N GLY A 39 -4.47 7.99 -11.20
CA GLY A 39 -4.82 6.68 -10.65
C GLY A 39 -5.14 6.68 -9.16
N GLY A 40 -5.33 7.85 -8.55
CA GLY A 40 -5.91 7.95 -7.22
C GLY A 40 -7.21 7.14 -7.12
N TYR A 41 -7.42 6.49 -5.97
CA TYR A 41 -8.50 5.53 -5.70
C TYR A 41 -8.49 4.20 -6.47
N GLN A 42 -7.60 3.93 -7.43
CA GLN A 42 -7.56 2.61 -8.08
C GLN A 42 -7.33 1.48 -7.07
N GLY A 43 -6.42 1.70 -6.11
CA GLY A 43 -6.20 0.75 -5.02
C GLY A 43 -7.42 0.58 -4.10
N LEU A 44 -8.16 1.66 -3.83
CA LEU A 44 -9.39 1.59 -3.04
C LEU A 44 -10.48 0.81 -3.76
N ALA A 45 -10.68 1.09 -5.05
CA ALA A 45 -11.66 0.38 -5.89
C ALA A 45 -11.37 -1.12 -5.91
N LYS A 46 -10.08 -1.50 -6.08
CA LYS A 46 -9.65 -2.89 -6.02
C LYS A 46 -9.90 -3.51 -4.64
N ALA A 47 -9.53 -2.82 -3.56
CA ALA A 47 -9.72 -3.35 -2.20
C ALA A 47 -11.21 -3.57 -1.87
N ASN A 48 -12.10 -2.68 -2.31
CA ASN A 48 -13.54 -2.82 -2.11
C ASN A 48 -14.16 -3.98 -2.89
N SER A 49 -13.49 -4.50 -3.92
CA SER A 49 -13.91 -5.70 -4.66
C SER A 49 -13.35 -7.00 -4.09
N MET A 50 -12.49 -6.94 -3.07
CA MET A 50 -11.84 -8.09 -2.47
C MET A 50 -12.50 -8.44 -1.12
N ASP A 51 -12.43 -9.70 -0.72
CA ASP A 51 -12.76 -10.07 0.65
C ASP A 51 -11.74 -9.43 1.63
N PRO A 52 -12.15 -8.98 2.83
CA PRO A 52 -11.24 -8.43 3.82
C PRO A 52 -10.03 -9.33 4.13
N ALA A 53 -10.19 -10.65 4.12
CA ALA A 53 -9.10 -11.59 4.33
C ALA A 53 -8.07 -11.56 3.19
N GLU A 54 -8.51 -11.37 1.95
CA GLU A 54 -7.62 -11.23 0.78
C GLU A 54 -6.83 -9.92 0.85
N VAL A 55 -7.46 -8.83 1.30
CA VAL A 55 -6.77 -7.55 1.53
C VAL A 55 -5.69 -7.71 2.60
N LEU A 56 -6.02 -8.39 3.71
CA LEU A 56 -5.06 -8.68 4.78
C LEU A 56 -3.88 -9.54 4.26
N ALA A 57 -4.17 -10.58 3.47
CA ALA A 57 -3.13 -11.41 2.86
C ALA A 57 -2.23 -10.62 1.92
N ALA A 58 -2.81 -9.74 1.08
CA ALA A 58 -2.03 -8.87 0.19
C ALA A 58 -1.05 -7.96 0.96
N VAL A 59 -1.49 -7.36 2.07
CA VAL A 59 -0.63 -6.48 2.90
C VAL A 59 0.43 -7.27 3.69
N LYS A 60 0.12 -8.50 4.11
CA LYS A 60 1.11 -9.40 4.71
C LYS A 60 2.19 -9.78 3.67
N ASN A 61 1.77 -10.17 2.47
CA ASN A 61 2.65 -10.58 1.39
C ASN A 61 3.50 -9.43 0.84
N SER A 62 3.04 -8.18 0.95
CA SER A 62 3.82 -7.02 0.50
C SER A 62 5.01 -6.70 1.41
N GLY A 63 5.15 -7.36 2.56
CA GLY A 63 6.22 -7.08 3.52
C GLY A 63 6.16 -5.67 4.11
N LEU A 64 4.99 -5.01 4.08
CA LEU A 64 4.87 -3.62 4.53
C LEU A 64 5.16 -3.52 6.03
N ARG A 65 6.04 -2.58 6.39
CA ARG A 65 6.42 -2.27 7.77
C ARG A 65 6.00 -0.86 8.14
N GLY A 66 5.67 -0.67 9.41
CA GLY A 66 5.34 0.63 9.97
C GLY A 66 6.51 1.60 9.82
N ARG A 67 6.24 2.77 9.22
CA ARG A 67 7.24 3.83 8.97
C ARG A 67 7.38 4.83 10.12
N GLY A 68 6.80 4.54 11.28
CA GLY A 68 6.89 5.37 12.50
C GLY A 68 8.12 5.14 13.39
N GLY A 69 9.11 4.35 12.93
CA GLY A 69 10.37 4.10 13.64
C GLY A 69 10.63 2.62 13.93
N ALA A 70 9.74 1.94 14.66
CA ALA A 70 9.96 0.56 15.12
C ALA A 70 9.90 -0.53 14.03
N GLY A 71 9.43 -0.24 12.82
CA GLY A 71 9.44 -1.20 11.71
C GLY A 71 8.52 -2.42 11.90
N PHE A 72 7.52 -2.34 12.77
CA PHE A 72 6.57 -3.43 13.05
C PHE A 72 5.79 -3.83 11.77
N PRO A 73 5.61 -5.12 11.47
CA PRO A 73 4.88 -5.56 10.26
C PRO A 73 3.42 -5.10 10.27
N ALA A 74 3.03 -4.34 9.24
CA ALA A 74 1.69 -3.75 9.15
C ALA A 74 0.59 -4.81 9.02
N GLY A 75 0.80 -5.82 8.17
CA GLY A 75 -0.16 -6.91 7.98
C GLY A 75 -0.37 -7.77 9.23
N LEU A 76 0.67 -7.92 10.08
CA LEU A 76 0.51 -8.59 11.37
C LEU A 76 -0.32 -7.75 12.33
N LYS A 77 -0.06 -6.43 12.39
CA LYS A 77 -0.84 -5.49 13.21
C LYS A 77 -2.33 -5.54 12.88
N TRP A 78 -2.67 -5.61 11.59
CA TRP A 78 -4.07 -5.64 11.14
C TRP A 78 -4.77 -6.96 11.47
N SER A 79 -4.04 -8.07 11.58
CA SER A 79 -4.63 -9.37 11.92
C SER A 79 -5.08 -9.52 13.38
N PHE A 80 -4.82 -8.53 14.23
CA PHE A 80 -5.36 -8.51 15.59
C PHE A 80 -6.82 -8.09 15.64
N LEU A 81 -7.37 -7.55 14.56
CA LEU A 81 -8.79 -7.29 14.46
C LEU A 81 -9.55 -8.61 14.38
N PRO A 82 -10.61 -8.81 15.20
CA PRO A 82 -11.41 -10.01 15.10
C PRO A 82 -12.05 -10.11 13.71
N PRO A 83 -12.31 -11.33 13.21
CA PRO A 83 -13.12 -11.53 12.02
C PRO A 83 -14.47 -10.84 12.17
N ASP A 84 -15.05 -10.41 11.05
CA ASP A 84 -16.41 -9.87 11.03
C ASP A 84 -17.36 -10.91 11.63
N ASP A 85 -17.95 -10.60 12.77
CA ASP A 85 -18.88 -11.48 13.50
C ASP A 85 -20.31 -11.38 12.97
N GLY A 86 -20.53 -10.58 11.91
CA GLY A 86 -21.83 -10.35 11.29
C GLY A 86 -22.76 -9.49 12.15
N CYS A 87 -22.33 -9.05 13.33
CA CYS A 87 -23.09 -8.16 14.21
C CYS A 87 -22.82 -6.70 13.84
N ARG A 88 -23.22 -6.31 12.63
CA ARG A 88 -23.31 -4.88 12.30
C ARG A 88 -24.65 -4.36 12.83
N ALA A 89 -24.59 -3.54 13.88
CA ALA A 89 -25.72 -2.69 14.27
C ALA A 89 -26.01 -1.74 13.09
N THR A 90 -26.97 -2.13 12.25
CA THR A 90 -27.64 -1.24 11.31
C THR A 90 -28.55 -0.27 12.05
#